data_AF-A0A0S8HUQ0-F1
#
_entry.id   AF-A0A0S8HUQ0-F1
#
_cell.length_a   1.000
_cell.length_b   1.000
_cell.length_c   1.000
_cell.angle_alpha   90.00
_cell.angle_beta   90.00
_cell.angle_gamma   90.00
#
_symmetry.space_group_name_H-M   'P 1'
#
loop_
_entity.id
_entity.type
_entity.pdbx_description
1 polymer ?
#
loop_
_entity_poly.entity_id
_entity_poly.type
_entity_poly.pdbx_seq_one_letter_code
_entity_poly.pdbx_strand_id
1 'polypeptide(L)'
;MAENENKKYVELLWNRKYDKLEKGEKIPIEKPNLPFQVVETVNKPRLKDLEGGLFDPSQFYPENKYPKDYPKDWKNLLIWGDNKLVMSSLIKQGWAGKINLIYIDPPFFTGADFTIRTKLGDERIEKEPSIIEERAYKDTWSGGIASYLKYMYERLVLMRDLMAENGSIYVHLDWHVGHYVKVIMDEIFGYENFRNEISRQSVFSHSDARQFGRSNDNILFYTKSADYQWTTQYQPYDESYLKSAFREV
;
A
#
# COMPACT_ATOMS: atom_id res chain seq x y z
N MET A 1 -2.63 6.60 -46.64
CA MET A 1 -3.46 7.29 -45.62
C MET A 1 -3.68 6.32 -44.48
N ALA A 2 -3.37 6.78 -43.27
CA ALA A 2 -3.58 6.17 -41.94
C ALA A 2 -2.94 4.80 -41.66
N GLU A 3 -1.71 4.83 -41.11
CA GLU A 3 -1.20 3.81 -40.20
C GLU A 3 -2.19 3.63 -39.05
N ASN A 4 -2.70 2.42 -38.89
CA ASN A 4 -3.61 2.07 -37.81
C ASN A 4 -2.76 1.91 -36.54
N GLU A 5 -2.53 3.02 -35.83
CA GLU A 5 -1.97 3.00 -34.47
C GLU A 5 -2.85 2.08 -33.63
N ASN A 6 -2.35 0.87 -33.38
CA ASN A 6 -3.02 -0.13 -32.58
C ASN A 6 -2.99 0.34 -31.12
N LYS A 7 -3.91 1.25 -30.77
CA LYS A 7 -4.16 1.68 -29.39
C LYS A 7 -4.55 0.43 -28.61
N LYS A 8 -3.60 -0.12 -27.87
CA LYS A 8 -3.83 -1.25 -26.95
C LYS A 8 -4.73 -0.74 -25.82
N TYR A 9 -6.03 -0.95 -25.96
CA TYR A 9 -6.96 -0.75 -24.87
C TYR A 9 -6.82 -1.89 -23.86
N VAL A 10 -6.86 -1.57 -22.57
CA VAL A 10 -7.02 -2.57 -21.52
C VAL A 10 -8.51 -2.86 -21.42
N GLU A 11 -8.93 -4.05 -21.87
CA GLU A 11 -10.32 -4.50 -21.75
C GLU A 11 -10.50 -5.30 -20.46
N LEU A 12 -11.50 -4.93 -19.66
CA LEU A 12 -11.94 -5.73 -18.52
C LEU A 12 -12.81 -6.88 -19.03
N LEU A 13 -12.25 -8.08 -19.09
CA LEU A 13 -12.97 -9.27 -19.52
C LEU A 13 -13.83 -9.83 -18.38
N TRP A 14 -15.14 -9.84 -18.56
CA TRP A 14 -16.08 -10.40 -17.60
C TRP A 14 -16.16 -11.92 -17.73
N ASN A 15 -15.66 -12.62 -16.70
CA ASN A 15 -15.69 -14.08 -16.64
C ASN A 15 -17.13 -14.59 -16.75
N ARG A 16 -17.40 -15.50 -17.70
CA ARG A 16 -18.72 -16.10 -18.04
C ARG A 16 -19.73 -15.23 -18.79
N LYS A 17 -19.40 -13.98 -19.17
CA LYS A 17 -20.27 -13.20 -20.08
C LYS A 17 -20.16 -13.66 -21.54
N TYR A 18 -19.00 -14.20 -21.92
CA TYR A 18 -18.71 -14.62 -23.28
C TYR A 18 -18.52 -16.14 -23.34
N ASP A 19 -19.17 -16.78 -24.31
CA ASP A 19 -19.20 -18.25 -24.45
C ASP A 19 -17.83 -18.87 -24.73
N LYS A 20 -16.87 -18.07 -25.22
CA LYS A 20 -15.48 -18.48 -25.49
C LYS A 20 -14.51 -17.40 -25.03
N LEU A 21 -14.11 -17.49 -23.77
CA LEU A 21 -13.00 -16.71 -23.23
C LEU A 21 -11.78 -17.63 -23.16
N GLU A 22 -10.93 -17.58 -24.17
CA GLU A 22 -9.59 -18.17 -24.09
C GLU A 22 -8.77 -17.29 -23.13
N LYS A 23 -8.68 -17.71 -21.88
CA LYS A 23 -7.75 -17.08 -20.93
C LYS A 23 -6.35 -17.36 -21.43
N GLY A 24 -5.66 -16.34 -21.91
CA GLY A 24 -4.23 -16.43 -22.21
C GLY A 24 -3.45 -16.93 -21.00
N GLU A 25 -2.28 -17.54 -21.25
CA GLU A 25 -1.39 -17.93 -20.16
C GLU A 25 -0.95 -16.70 -19.37
N LYS A 26 -0.86 -16.84 -18.04
CA LYS A 26 -0.34 -15.78 -17.17
C LYS A 26 1.08 -15.46 -17.61
N ILE A 27 1.34 -14.20 -17.97
CA ILE A 27 2.69 -13.76 -18.31
C ILE A 27 3.56 -13.92 -17.05
N PRO A 28 4.61 -14.77 -17.08
CA PRO A 28 5.48 -14.92 -15.93
C PRO A 28 6.22 -13.61 -15.67
N ILE A 29 6.19 -13.16 -14.41
CA ILE A 29 6.94 -11.96 -14.02
C ILE A 29 8.40 -12.35 -13.82
N GLU A 30 9.29 -11.64 -14.50
CA GLU A 30 10.73 -11.80 -14.32
C GLU A 30 11.15 -11.47 -12.89
N LYS A 31 11.92 -12.38 -12.29
CA LYS A 31 12.43 -12.27 -10.92
C LYS A 31 13.97 -12.25 -10.94
N PRO A 32 14.59 -11.14 -11.38
CA PRO A 32 16.04 -11.01 -11.39
C PRO A 32 16.60 -11.00 -9.95
N ASN A 33 17.77 -11.61 -9.75
CA ASN A 33 18.49 -11.57 -8.48
C ASN A 33 19.62 -10.55 -8.58
N LEU A 34 19.35 -9.31 -8.17
CA LEU A 34 20.32 -8.23 -8.22
C LEU A 34 20.76 -7.84 -6.81
N PRO A 35 22.05 -7.49 -6.61
CA PRO A 35 22.48 -6.87 -5.37
C PRO A 35 21.77 -5.54 -5.19
N PHE A 36 21.33 -5.25 -3.97
CA PHE A 36 20.73 -3.96 -3.60
C PHE A 36 21.45 -3.39 -2.38
N GLN A 37 21.39 -2.07 -2.25
CA GLN A 37 22.04 -1.36 -1.16
C GLN A 37 21.10 -1.27 0.05
N VAL A 38 21.53 -1.85 1.17
CA VAL A 38 20.93 -1.58 2.48
C VAL A 38 21.55 -0.28 2.98
N VAL A 39 20.71 0.75 3.10
CA VAL A 39 21.14 2.10 3.51
C VAL A 39 21.31 2.17 5.02
N GLU A 40 20.40 1.55 5.77
CA GLU A 40 20.41 1.65 7.22
C GLU A 40 19.79 0.42 7.89
N THR A 41 20.29 0.11 9.09
CA THR A 41 19.64 -0.80 10.02
C THR A 41 18.99 0.01 11.16
N VAL A 42 17.66 0.16 11.14
CA VAL A 42 16.93 1.11 12.01
C VAL A 42 16.34 0.42 13.24
N ASN A 43 17.14 0.09 14.25
CA ASN A 43 16.62 -0.65 15.42
C ASN A 43 16.02 0.21 16.53
N LYS A 44 16.32 1.50 16.54
CA LYS A 44 15.70 2.47 17.44
C LYS A 44 15.24 3.67 16.62
N PRO A 45 14.01 4.17 16.83
CA PRO A 45 13.58 5.43 16.23
C PRO A 45 14.59 6.52 16.55
N ARG A 46 14.90 7.38 15.59
CA ARG A 46 15.77 8.54 15.82
C ARG A 46 15.13 9.62 16.72
N LEU A 47 13.90 9.39 17.19
CA LEU A 47 13.24 10.22 18.21
C LEU A 47 13.87 9.95 19.58
N LYS A 48 15.10 10.43 19.80
CA LYS A 48 15.71 10.44 21.14
C LYS A 48 15.27 11.64 21.99
N ASP A 49 14.62 12.64 21.40
CA ASP A 49 14.41 13.95 22.04
C ASP A 49 12.93 14.35 22.20
N LEU A 50 12.00 13.40 22.11
CA LEU A 50 10.56 13.63 22.34
C LEU A 50 10.06 12.84 23.56
N GLU A 51 10.82 12.87 24.66
CA GLU A 51 10.25 12.49 25.96
C GLU A 51 9.03 13.39 26.25
N GLY A 52 7.83 12.80 26.30
CA GLY A 52 6.57 13.51 26.53
C GLY A 52 5.84 14.05 25.29
N GLY A 53 6.30 13.74 24.06
CA GLY A 53 5.59 14.09 22.82
C GLY A 53 4.49 13.08 22.42
N LEU A 54 3.58 13.49 21.52
CA LEU A 54 2.53 12.63 20.93
C LEU A 54 3.03 11.35 20.23
N PHE A 55 4.35 11.22 20.04
CA PHE A 55 5.00 10.12 19.33
C PHE A 55 6.13 9.49 20.17
N ASP A 56 5.91 9.23 21.46
CA ASP A 56 6.81 8.38 22.25
C ASP A 56 6.75 6.93 21.72
N PRO A 57 7.77 6.42 21.03
CA PRO A 57 7.73 5.10 20.41
C PRO A 57 7.57 3.96 21.43
N SER A 58 8.00 4.19 22.67
CA SER A 58 7.87 3.22 23.76
C SER A 58 6.41 3.03 24.21
N GLN A 59 5.54 4.02 23.96
CA GLN A 59 4.09 3.90 24.21
C GLN A 59 3.38 3.07 23.14
N PHE A 60 3.83 3.13 21.88
CA PHE A 60 3.20 2.37 20.79
C PHE A 60 3.60 0.90 20.82
N TYR A 61 4.87 0.59 21.14
CA TYR A 61 5.39 -0.77 21.12
C TYR A 61 6.33 -1.06 22.32
N PRO A 62 5.78 -1.20 23.54
CA PRO A 62 6.60 -1.53 24.69
C PRO A 62 7.16 -2.96 24.54
N GLU A 63 8.44 -3.16 24.87
CA GLU A 63 9.15 -4.44 24.71
C GLU A 63 8.47 -5.60 25.45
N ASN A 64 7.71 -5.31 26.52
CA ASN A 64 6.94 -6.30 27.28
C ASN A 64 5.78 -6.92 26.49
N LYS A 65 5.37 -6.32 25.35
CA LYS A 65 4.35 -6.84 24.43
C LYS A 65 4.96 -7.65 23.29
N TYR A 66 6.29 -7.76 23.19
CA TYR A 66 6.92 -8.54 22.13
C TYR A 66 6.62 -10.04 22.32
N PRO A 67 6.52 -10.81 21.22
CA PRO A 67 6.44 -12.27 21.29
C PRO A 67 7.60 -12.86 22.10
N LYS A 68 7.36 -13.97 22.80
CA LYS A 68 8.39 -14.63 23.63
C LYS A 68 9.60 -15.10 22.81
N ASP A 69 9.38 -15.38 21.54
CA ASP A 69 10.32 -15.83 20.53
C ASP A 69 10.87 -14.69 19.65
N TYR A 70 10.64 -13.42 20.04
CA TYR A 70 11.15 -12.28 19.28
C TYR A 70 12.69 -12.31 19.20
N PRO A 71 13.29 -12.26 17.99
CA PRO A 71 14.74 -12.34 17.83
C PRO A 71 15.43 -11.15 18.50
N LYS A 72 16.31 -11.43 19.47
CA LYS A 72 17.03 -10.40 20.22
C LYS A 72 18.02 -9.61 19.35
N ASP A 73 18.45 -10.19 18.24
CA ASP A 73 19.36 -9.63 17.26
C ASP A 73 18.64 -9.09 16.01
N TRP A 74 17.32 -8.92 16.07
CA TRP A 74 16.54 -8.42 14.94
C TRP A 74 17.05 -7.06 14.44
N LYS A 75 17.07 -6.91 13.12
CA LYS A 75 17.58 -5.73 12.41
C LYS A 75 16.55 -5.24 11.42
N ASN A 76 15.96 -4.07 11.68
CA ASN A 76 15.07 -3.42 10.73
C ASN A 76 15.87 -2.93 9.52
N LEU A 77 15.37 -3.13 8.31
CA LEU A 77 16.11 -2.82 7.08
C LEU A 77 15.50 -1.61 6.37
N LEU A 78 16.35 -0.66 6.00
CA LEU A 78 16.04 0.40 5.03
C LEU A 78 16.82 0.12 3.75
N ILE A 79 16.11 -0.14 2.66
CA ILE A 79 16.69 -0.53 1.37
C ILE A 79 16.42 0.58 0.36
N TRP A 80 17.45 0.97 -0.39
CA TRP A 80 17.31 1.94 -1.49
C TRP A 80 17.43 1.24 -2.84
N GLY A 81 16.46 1.47 -3.72
CA GLY A 81 16.40 0.91 -5.07
C GLY A 81 14.98 0.85 -5.62
N ASP A 82 14.85 0.34 -6.85
CA ASP A 82 13.54 0.03 -7.42
C ASP A 82 12.89 -1.13 -6.65
N ASN A 83 11.69 -0.89 -6.13
CA ASN A 83 10.96 -1.84 -5.29
C ASN A 83 10.69 -3.20 -5.98
N LYS A 84 10.47 -3.26 -7.30
CA LYS A 84 10.27 -4.53 -8.03
C LYS A 84 11.55 -5.36 -7.98
N LEU A 85 12.70 -4.74 -8.27
CA LEU A 85 13.99 -5.42 -8.25
C LEU A 85 14.36 -5.86 -6.83
N VAL A 86 14.15 -5.00 -5.83
CA VAL A 86 14.39 -5.31 -4.42
C VAL A 86 13.53 -6.49 -3.95
N MET A 87 12.21 -6.45 -4.19
CA MET A 87 11.32 -7.54 -3.80
C MET A 87 11.68 -8.86 -4.49
N SER A 88 12.04 -8.81 -5.77
CA SER A 88 12.53 -9.97 -6.51
C SER A 88 13.77 -10.59 -5.85
N SER A 89 14.76 -9.76 -5.52
CA SER A 89 15.97 -10.21 -4.82
C SER A 89 15.66 -10.75 -3.42
N LEU A 90 14.75 -10.13 -2.66
CA LEU A 90 14.32 -10.64 -1.35
C LEU A 90 13.72 -12.05 -1.46
N ILE A 91 12.85 -12.29 -2.45
CA ILE A 91 12.30 -13.63 -2.73
C ILE A 91 13.44 -14.63 -2.95
N LYS A 92 14.44 -14.27 -3.77
CA LYS A 92 15.59 -15.13 -4.08
C LYS A 92 16.52 -15.35 -2.89
N GLN A 93 16.59 -14.41 -1.96
CA GLN A 93 17.31 -14.52 -0.69
C GLN A 93 16.53 -15.31 0.38
N GLY A 94 15.37 -15.89 0.03
CA GLY A 94 14.60 -16.76 0.92
C GLY A 94 13.62 -16.02 1.83
N TRP A 95 13.18 -14.82 1.46
CA TRP A 95 12.09 -14.09 2.14
C TRP A 95 10.69 -14.44 1.65
N ALA A 96 10.56 -15.32 0.65
CA ALA A 96 9.27 -15.81 0.18
C ALA A 96 8.47 -16.42 1.34
N GLY A 97 7.21 -16.03 1.49
CA GLY A 97 6.33 -16.55 2.54
C GLY A 97 6.64 -16.10 3.97
N LYS A 98 7.48 -15.07 4.17
CA LYS A 98 7.94 -14.67 5.53
C LYS A 98 7.36 -13.35 6.04
N ILE A 99 6.68 -12.57 5.20
CA ILE A 99 6.18 -11.24 5.59
C ILE A 99 4.72 -11.34 6.07
N ASN A 100 4.45 -11.07 7.34
CA ASN A 100 3.09 -11.15 7.88
C ASN A 100 2.22 -9.93 7.56
N LEU A 101 2.82 -8.76 7.34
CA LEU A 101 2.08 -7.53 7.10
C LEU A 101 2.78 -6.70 6.01
N ILE A 102 2.00 -6.29 5.01
CA ILE A 102 2.43 -5.35 3.98
C ILE A 102 1.49 -4.15 4.01
N TYR A 103 2.04 -2.95 4.12
CA TYR A 103 1.31 -1.70 3.91
C TYR A 103 1.97 -0.94 2.77
N ILE A 104 1.19 -0.48 1.81
CA ILE A 104 1.69 0.35 0.70
C ILE A 104 0.78 1.54 0.43
N ASP A 105 1.41 2.64 0.05
CA ASP A 105 0.77 3.88 -0.40
C ASP A 105 1.32 4.24 -1.79
N PRO A 106 0.88 3.50 -2.84
CA PRO A 106 1.36 3.72 -4.20
C PRO A 106 0.87 5.07 -4.75
N PRO A 107 1.50 5.61 -5.81
CA PRO A 107 0.98 6.81 -6.46
C PRO A 107 -0.46 6.61 -6.97
N PHE A 108 -1.31 7.60 -6.72
CA PHE A 108 -2.75 7.55 -7.04
C PHE A 108 -3.10 7.90 -8.50
N PHE A 109 -2.10 8.07 -9.38
CA PHE A 109 -2.31 8.41 -10.78
C PHE A 109 -3.21 9.66 -10.99
N THR A 110 -3.08 10.65 -10.11
CA THR A 110 -3.90 11.87 -10.12
C THR A 110 -3.62 12.79 -11.32
N GLY A 111 -2.58 12.49 -12.11
CA GLY A 111 -2.10 13.35 -13.20
C GLY A 111 -1.55 14.70 -12.73
N ALA A 112 -1.46 14.93 -11.42
CA ALA A 112 -1.04 16.20 -10.84
C ALA A 112 0.45 16.18 -10.47
N ASP A 113 1.11 17.32 -10.70
CA ASP A 113 2.47 17.58 -10.25
C ASP A 113 2.59 17.34 -8.74
N PHE A 114 3.45 16.41 -8.34
CA PHE A 114 3.70 16.09 -6.93
C PHE A 114 4.56 17.18 -6.28
N THR A 115 4.00 18.36 -6.08
CA THR A 115 4.60 19.37 -5.19
C THR A 115 4.25 18.98 -3.75
N ILE A 116 5.22 18.49 -2.99
CA ILE A 116 5.02 18.20 -1.57
C ILE A 116 5.04 19.54 -0.83
N ARG A 117 3.88 19.99 -0.38
CA ARG A 117 3.73 21.17 0.47
C ARG A 117 3.79 20.74 1.94
N THR A 118 4.96 20.85 2.55
CA THR A 118 5.13 20.59 3.99
C THR A 118 5.36 21.91 4.72
N LYS A 119 4.67 22.11 5.84
CA LYS A 119 4.95 23.21 6.78
C LYS A 119 6.00 22.75 7.78
N LEU A 120 7.10 23.47 7.88
CA LEU A 120 8.09 23.30 8.95
C LEU A 120 8.10 24.60 9.75
N GLY A 121 7.42 24.62 10.90
CA GLY A 121 7.19 25.85 11.66
C GLY A 121 6.24 26.83 10.93
N ASP A 122 6.55 28.12 10.98
CA ASP A 122 5.80 29.19 10.30
C ASP A 122 6.16 29.35 8.81
N GLU A 123 7.18 28.65 8.32
CA GLU A 123 7.59 28.70 6.92
C GLU A 123 6.97 27.57 6.10
N ARG A 124 6.35 27.96 4.98
CA ARG A 124 5.87 27.02 3.96
C ARG A 124 7.05 26.68 3.06
N ILE A 125 7.52 25.44 3.13
CA ILE A 125 8.52 24.94 2.21
C ILE A 125 7.78 24.12 1.16
N GLU A 126 7.71 24.64 -0.07
CA GLU A 126 7.29 23.87 -1.23
C GLU A 126 8.51 23.07 -1.70
N LYS A 127 8.50 21.76 -1.47
CA LYS A 127 9.52 20.88 -2.02
C LYS A 127 9.12 20.56 -3.45
N GLU A 128 9.83 21.15 -4.42
CA GLU A 128 9.70 20.73 -5.81
C GLU A 128 10.04 19.23 -5.91
N PRO A 129 9.27 18.46 -6.69
CA PRO A 129 9.61 17.06 -6.94
C PRO A 129 11.05 17.00 -7.41
N SER A 130 11.81 16.02 -6.90
CA SER A 130 13.16 15.83 -7.40
C SER A 130 13.10 15.57 -8.90
N ILE A 131 14.10 16.03 -9.66
CA ILE A 131 14.21 15.78 -11.12
C ILE A 131 14.06 14.29 -11.45
N ILE A 132 14.42 13.41 -10.50
CA ILE A 132 14.28 11.96 -10.58
C ILE A 132 12.81 11.53 -10.45
N GLU A 133 12.07 12.06 -9.47
CA GLU A 133 10.63 11.80 -9.33
C GLU A 133 9.86 12.33 -10.54
N GLU A 134 10.09 13.56 -10.97
CA GLU A 134 9.35 14.13 -12.11
C GLU A 134 9.59 13.35 -13.41
N ARG A 135 10.85 12.97 -13.69
CA ARG A 135 11.20 12.15 -14.88
C ARG A 135 10.68 10.72 -14.78
N ALA A 136 10.82 10.07 -13.63
CA ALA A 136 10.33 8.71 -13.43
C ALA A 136 8.81 8.65 -13.64
N TYR A 137 8.06 9.66 -13.19
CA TYR A 137 6.63 9.72 -13.43
C TYR A 137 6.33 10.01 -14.92
N LYS A 138 6.87 11.08 -15.51
CA LYS A 138 6.60 11.39 -16.93
C LYS A 138 6.86 10.21 -17.88
N ASP A 139 7.93 9.45 -17.66
CA ASP A 139 8.25 8.28 -18.48
C ASP A 139 7.38 7.06 -18.15
N THR A 140 7.09 6.78 -16.88
CA THR A 140 6.31 5.60 -16.44
C THR A 140 4.85 5.64 -16.91
N TRP A 141 4.27 6.83 -17.07
CA TRP A 141 2.83 7.00 -17.34
C TRP A 141 2.50 7.41 -18.77
N SER A 142 3.48 7.41 -19.67
CA SER A 142 3.29 7.69 -21.10
C SER A 142 2.22 6.83 -21.78
N GLY A 143 2.00 5.59 -21.30
CA GLY A 143 0.94 4.68 -21.74
C GLY A 143 -0.39 4.80 -20.96
N GLY A 144 -0.56 5.87 -20.17
CA GLY A 144 -1.77 6.13 -19.38
C GLY A 144 -2.02 5.09 -18.28
N ILE A 145 -3.30 4.85 -17.97
CA ILE A 145 -3.71 3.94 -16.90
C ILE A 145 -3.24 2.48 -17.15
N ALA A 146 -3.07 2.07 -18.40
CA ALA A 146 -2.57 0.74 -18.72
C ALA A 146 -1.15 0.49 -18.17
N SER A 147 -0.26 1.48 -18.32
CA SER A 147 1.10 1.41 -17.77
C SER A 147 1.09 1.35 -16.25
N TYR A 148 0.17 2.07 -15.60
CA TYR A 148 -0.01 1.99 -14.15
C TYR A 148 -0.39 0.59 -13.68
N LEU A 149 -1.43 0.05 -14.31
CA LEU A 149 -2.00 -1.23 -13.91
C LEU A 149 -0.96 -2.33 -14.10
N LYS A 150 -0.16 -2.24 -15.17
CA LYS A 150 1.02 -3.11 -15.33
C LYS A 150 2.05 -2.90 -14.22
N TYR A 151 2.40 -1.66 -13.91
CA TYR A 151 3.34 -1.31 -12.83
C TYR A 151 2.90 -1.89 -11.48
N MET A 152 1.61 -1.76 -11.14
CA MET A 152 1.02 -2.27 -9.91
C MET A 152 0.92 -3.79 -9.90
N TYR A 153 0.45 -4.40 -11.00
CA TYR A 153 0.32 -5.85 -11.14
C TYR A 153 1.64 -6.56 -10.87
N GLU A 154 2.73 -6.11 -11.50
CA GLU A 154 4.06 -6.71 -11.32
C GLU A 154 4.51 -6.71 -9.85
N ARG A 155 4.17 -5.65 -9.11
CA ARG A 155 4.54 -5.48 -7.70
C ARG A 155 3.66 -6.28 -6.76
N LEU A 156 2.36 -6.27 -6.99
CA LEU A 156 1.39 -6.99 -6.16
C LEU A 156 1.62 -8.51 -6.21
N VAL A 157 2.04 -9.06 -7.36
CA VAL A 157 2.43 -10.49 -7.44
C VAL A 157 3.66 -10.78 -6.58
N LEU A 158 4.70 -9.93 -6.64
CA LEU A 158 5.89 -10.11 -5.79
C LEU A 158 5.56 -9.96 -4.30
N MET A 159 4.68 -9.04 -3.94
CA MET A 159 4.19 -8.87 -2.57
C MET A 159 3.44 -10.12 -2.09
N ARG A 160 2.57 -10.70 -2.92
CA ARG A 160 1.89 -11.96 -2.61
C ARG A 160 2.87 -13.11 -2.36
N ASP A 161 3.95 -13.19 -3.13
CA ASP A 161 4.98 -14.22 -2.97
C ASP A 161 5.81 -14.03 -1.69
N LEU A 162 6.08 -12.78 -1.31
CA LEU A 162 6.75 -12.44 -0.05
C LEU A 162 5.87 -12.69 1.18
N MET A 163 4.55 -12.54 1.03
CA MET A 163 3.60 -12.60 2.12
C MET A 163 3.48 -14.03 2.70
N ALA A 164 3.44 -14.15 4.02
CA ALA A 164 3.16 -15.40 4.73
C ALA A 164 1.71 -15.86 4.50
N GLU A 165 1.43 -17.16 4.69
CA GLU A 165 0.07 -17.72 4.51
C GLU A 165 -0.97 -17.07 5.44
N ASN A 166 -0.54 -16.65 6.62
CA ASN A 166 -1.36 -15.91 7.58
C ASN A 166 -1.24 -14.38 7.48
N GLY A 167 -0.62 -13.90 6.40
CA GLY A 167 -0.30 -12.49 6.21
C GLY A 167 -1.45 -11.66 5.65
N SER A 168 -1.34 -10.36 5.84
CA SER A 168 -2.28 -9.34 5.36
C SER A 168 -1.59 -8.24 4.57
N ILE A 169 -2.32 -7.67 3.61
CA ILE A 169 -1.88 -6.52 2.83
C ILE A 169 -2.93 -5.41 2.87
N TYR A 170 -2.45 -4.19 3.06
CA TYR A 170 -3.23 -2.95 3.07
C TYR A 170 -2.71 -2.05 1.95
N VAL A 171 -3.58 -1.70 1.01
CA VAL A 171 -3.24 -0.85 -0.14
C VAL A 171 -4.05 0.42 -0.05
N HIS A 172 -3.39 1.53 0.27
CA HIS A 172 -4.01 2.84 0.34
C HIS A 172 -4.17 3.41 -1.06
N LEU A 173 -5.39 3.81 -1.41
CA LEU A 173 -5.76 4.24 -2.74
C LEU A 173 -6.78 5.38 -2.73
N ASP A 174 -6.53 6.19 -3.73
CA ASP A 174 -7.43 6.97 -4.54
C ASP A 174 -8.77 6.43 -5.10
N TRP A 175 -9.78 7.30 -5.27
CA TRP A 175 -10.92 7.06 -6.15
C TRP A 175 -10.55 6.96 -7.65
N HIS A 176 -9.43 7.53 -8.11
CA HIS A 176 -8.99 7.46 -9.51
C HIS A 176 -8.64 6.02 -9.91
N VAL A 177 -8.02 5.29 -8.97
CA VAL A 177 -7.40 3.98 -9.25
C VAL A 177 -7.93 2.82 -8.39
N GLY A 178 -8.61 3.11 -7.28
CA GLY A 178 -9.05 2.15 -6.28
C GLY A 178 -9.77 0.95 -6.88
N HIS A 179 -10.76 1.19 -7.74
CA HIS A 179 -11.55 0.14 -8.35
C HIS A 179 -10.75 -0.74 -9.33
N TYR A 180 -9.82 -0.16 -10.08
CA TYR A 180 -9.00 -0.92 -11.03
C TYR A 180 -7.98 -1.80 -10.30
N VAL A 181 -7.33 -1.26 -9.27
CA VAL A 181 -6.39 -2.02 -8.43
C VAL A 181 -7.13 -3.11 -7.66
N LYS A 182 -8.36 -2.86 -7.19
CA LYS A 182 -9.19 -3.89 -6.56
C LYS A 182 -9.40 -5.10 -7.47
N VAL A 183 -9.73 -4.89 -8.75
CA VAL A 183 -9.91 -5.99 -9.71
C VAL A 183 -8.63 -6.79 -9.90
N ILE A 184 -7.48 -6.11 -9.97
CA ILE A 184 -6.17 -6.76 -10.03
C ILE A 184 -5.90 -7.57 -8.75
N MET A 185 -6.22 -7.02 -7.59
CA MET A 185 -6.05 -7.71 -6.31
C MET A 185 -6.97 -8.93 -6.19
N ASP A 186 -8.20 -8.88 -6.69
CA ASP A 186 -9.07 -10.06 -6.78
C ASP A 186 -8.45 -11.18 -7.62
N GLU A 187 -7.78 -10.84 -8.72
CA GLU A 187 -7.10 -11.83 -9.56
C GLU A 187 -5.86 -12.43 -8.87
N ILE A 188 -5.09 -11.60 -8.17
CA ILE A 188 -3.82 -11.99 -7.55
C ILE A 188 -4.05 -12.73 -6.23
N PHE A 189 -4.85 -12.15 -5.33
CA PHE A 189 -5.08 -12.66 -3.98
C PHE A 189 -6.30 -13.59 -3.89
N GLY A 190 -7.23 -13.52 -4.84
CA GLY A 190 -8.50 -14.22 -4.79
C GLY A 190 -9.60 -13.31 -4.23
N TYR A 191 -10.76 -13.30 -4.88
CA TYR A 191 -11.92 -12.51 -4.47
C TYR A 191 -12.39 -12.88 -3.06
N GLU A 192 -12.31 -14.16 -2.69
CA GLU A 192 -12.64 -14.69 -1.38
C GLU A 192 -11.70 -14.23 -0.26
N ASN A 193 -10.53 -13.69 -0.62
CA ASN A 193 -9.54 -13.18 0.32
C ASN A 193 -9.59 -11.67 0.51
N PHE A 194 -10.55 -10.99 -0.13
CA PHE A 194 -10.93 -9.64 0.23
C PHE A 194 -11.58 -9.63 1.62
N ARG A 195 -11.13 -8.74 2.51
CA ARG A 195 -11.64 -8.66 3.89
C ARG A 195 -12.46 -7.41 4.13
N ASN A 196 -11.94 -6.25 3.71
CA ASN A 196 -12.67 -5.01 3.89
C ASN A 196 -12.13 -3.88 2.99
N GLU A 197 -12.94 -2.85 2.82
CA GLU A 197 -12.54 -1.54 2.31
C GLU A 197 -12.69 -0.53 3.45
N ILE A 198 -11.56 0.00 3.91
CA ILE A 198 -11.52 0.95 5.02
C ILE A 198 -11.60 2.36 4.42
N SER A 199 -12.70 3.06 4.68
CA SER A 199 -12.87 4.45 4.29
C SER A 199 -12.14 5.37 5.28
N ARG A 200 -11.07 6.02 4.82
CA ARG A 200 -10.32 7.01 5.58
C ARG A 200 -10.86 8.40 5.29
N GLN A 201 -11.41 9.05 6.31
CA GLN A 201 -11.87 10.43 6.17
C GLN A 201 -10.68 11.40 6.12
N SER A 202 -10.58 12.18 5.05
CA SER A 202 -9.68 13.32 4.88
C SER A 202 -10.20 14.53 5.66
N VAL A 203 -9.28 15.22 6.32
CA VAL A 203 -9.55 16.28 7.32
C VAL A 203 -10.13 17.56 6.67
N PHE A 204 -10.03 17.71 5.34
CA PHE A 204 -10.39 18.94 4.63
C PHE A 204 -11.29 18.68 3.41
N SER A 205 -12.56 18.36 3.65
CA SER A 205 -13.54 18.32 2.58
C SER A 205 -14.06 19.74 2.30
N HIS A 206 -13.71 20.27 1.11
CA HIS A 206 -14.30 21.51 0.61
C HIS A 206 -15.60 21.20 -0.12
N SER A 207 -16.66 21.97 0.15
CA SER A 207 -17.90 21.87 -0.61
C SER A 207 -17.75 22.64 -1.92
N ASP A 208 -17.60 21.93 -3.03
CA ASP A 208 -17.69 22.55 -4.34
C ASP A 208 -19.16 22.71 -4.73
N ALA A 209 -19.55 23.87 -5.26
CA ALA A 209 -20.95 24.16 -5.60
C ALA A 209 -21.57 23.23 -6.68
N ARG A 210 -20.75 22.43 -7.37
CA ARG A 210 -21.15 21.55 -8.48
C ARG A 210 -20.98 20.06 -8.19
N GLN A 211 -20.41 19.65 -7.07
CA GLN A 211 -20.16 18.25 -6.76
C GLN A 211 -20.13 17.98 -5.26
N PHE A 212 -20.34 16.72 -4.87
CA PHE A 212 -20.17 16.32 -3.48
C PHE A 212 -18.71 16.50 -3.06
N GLY A 213 -18.53 17.01 -1.83
CA GLY A 213 -17.20 17.19 -1.25
C GLY A 213 -16.47 15.86 -1.14
N ARG A 214 -15.26 15.82 -1.67
CA ARG A 214 -14.39 14.64 -1.59
C ARG A 214 -13.81 14.59 -0.18
N SER A 215 -14.28 13.62 0.59
CA SER A 215 -13.94 13.51 2.00
C SER A 215 -13.22 12.22 2.34
N ASN A 216 -13.11 11.26 1.42
CA ASN A 216 -12.64 9.93 1.76
C ASN A 216 -11.61 9.41 0.74
N ASP A 217 -10.61 8.72 1.27
CA ASP A 217 -9.70 7.83 0.56
C ASP A 217 -9.95 6.39 1.01
N ASN A 218 -9.59 5.40 0.20
CA ASN A 218 -9.93 4.00 0.46
C ASN A 218 -8.67 3.18 0.74
N ILE A 219 -8.70 2.32 1.76
CA ILE A 219 -7.64 1.34 2.00
C ILE A 219 -8.23 -0.05 1.79
N LEU A 220 -7.72 -0.75 0.79
CA LEU A 220 -8.11 -2.13 0.49
C LEU A 220 -7.38 -3.08 1.43
N PHE A 221 -8.12 -3.94 2.12
CA PHE A 221 -7.59 -4.97 3.00
C PHE A 221 -7.82 -6.37 2.41
N TYR A 222 -6.73 -7.06 2.09
CA TYR A 222 -6.70 -8.45 1.65
C TYR A 222 -5.84 -9.31 2.58
N THR A 223 -6.11 -10.61 2.59
CA THR A 223 -5.25 -11.61 3.23
C THR A 223 -4.70 -12.60 2.19
N LYS A 224 -3.69 -13.38 2.55
CA LYS A 224 -3.16 -14.39 1.61
C LYS A 224 -4.08 -15.61 1.51
N SER A 225 -4.65 -15.99 2.65
CA SER A 225 -5.55 -17.13 2.81
C SER A 225 -6.70 -16.80 3.76
N ALA A 226 -7.59 -17.76 3.99
CA ALA A 226 -8.67 -17.65 4.97
C ALA A 226 -8.17 -17.72 6.43
N ASP A 227 -7.00 -18.31 6.67
CA ASP A 227 -6.38 -18.39 7.99
C ASP A 227 -5.38 -17.26 8.14
N TYR A 228 -5.80 -16.14 8.73
CA TYR A 228 -4.99 -14.93 8.88
C TYR A 228 -5.00 -14.41 10.32
N GLN A 229 -3.92 -13.71 10.68
CA GLN A 229 -3.83 -13.08 11.99
C GLN A 229 -4.62 -11.77 12.02
N TRP A 230 -5.59 -11.67 12.94
CA TRP A 230 -6.31 -10.44 13.24
C TRP A 230 -6.16 -10.08 14.72
N THR A 231 -5.61 -8.90 14.98
CA THR A 231 -5.46 -8.38 16.34
C THR A 231 -6.49 -7.27 16.56
N THR A 232 -7.57 -7.61 17.25
CA THR A 232 -8.61 -6.65 17.63
C THR A 232 -7.99 -5.52 18.46
N GLN A 233 -8.14 -4.28 17.97
CA GLN A 233 -7.72 -3.10 18.71
C GLN A 233 -8.84 -2.70 19.66
N TYR A 234 -8.56 -2.72 20.96
CA TYR A 234 -9.46 -2.19 21.98
C TYR A 234 -9.10 -0.74 22.22
N GLN A 235 -10.03 0.17 21.96
CA GLN A 235 -9.96 1.50 22.51
C GLN A 235 -10.75 1.50 23.82
N PRO A 236 -10.20 2.07 24.91
CA PRO A 236 -11.00 2.28 26.11
C PRO A 236 -12.22 3.11 25.74
N TYR A 237 -13.38 2.72 26.26
CA TYR A 237 -14.60 3.47 26.05
C TYR A 237 -14.44 4.88 26.62
N ASP A 238 -14.96 5.86 25.89
CA ASP A 238 -15.10 7.22 26.40
C ASP A 238 -15.99 7.21 27.65
N GLU A 239 -15.64 7.98 28.68
CA GLU A 239 -16.43 8.06 29.92
C GLU A 239 -17.88 8.48 29.64
N SER A 240 -18.11 9.30 28.60
CA SER A 240 -19.45 9.70 28.16
C SER A 240 -20.26 8.52 27.60
N TYR A 241 -19.60 7.60 26.90
CA TYR A 241 -20.23 6.38 26.38
C TYR A 241 -20.54 5.40 27.52
N LEU A 242 -19.61 5.22 28.47
CA LEU A 242 -19.84 4.35 29.63
C LEU A 242 -21.04 4.81 30.47
N LYS A 243 -21.17 6.11 30.73
CA LYS A 243 -22.28 6.70 31.49
C LYS A 243 -23.64 6.60 30.80
N SER A 244 -23.67 6.56 29.47
CA SER A 244 -24.91 6.47 28.70
C SER A 244 -25.34 5.03 28.41
N ALA A 245 -24.38 4.13 28.20
CA ALA A 245 -24.64 2.74 27.83
C ALA A 245 -24.82 1.80 29.03
N PHE A 246 -24.20 2.10 30.18
CA PHE A 246 -24.32 1.30 31.39
C PHE A 246 -24.97 2.13 32.51
N ARG A 247 -26.19 1.74 32.93
CA ARG A 247 -26.75 2.24 34.18
C ARG A 247 -25.92 1.66 35.33
N GLU A 248 -25.46 2.54 36.21
CA GLU A 248 -24.71 2.20 37.42
C GLU A 248 -25.26 0.92 38.09
N VAL A 249 -24.37 -0.04 38.35
CA VAL A 249 -24.65 -1.19 39.23
C VAL A 249 -24.21 -0.83 40.63
#